data_AF-A0A351GQ81-F1
#
_entry.id   AF-A0A351GQ81-F1
#
_cell.length_a   1.000
_cell.length_b   1.000
_cell.length_c   1.000
_cell.angle_alpha   90.00
_cell.angle_beta   90.00
_cell.angle_gamma   90.00
#
_symmetry.space_group_name_H-M   'P 1'
#
loop_
_entity.id
_entity.type
_entity.pdbx_description
1 polymer ?
#
loop_
_entity_poly.entity_id
_entity_poly.type
_entity_poly.pdbx_seq_one_letter_code
_entity_poly.pdbx_strand_id
1 'polypeptide(L)'
;RPSNFKPTPATKTAETDLEDILQEVMPSEILEASKAKPAKKSGPPLTGGETDAFRNQVSNCWSVNVGSRAANVTVTIAMEMQPDGKVVASSLEMVGFEGGNQSDANVAFQAGRRAILRCQKDGYDLPKDKYDQWRNVEIKFDPSEMRKR
;
A
#
# COMPACT_ATOMS: atom_id res chain seq x y z
N ARG A 1 -37.66 -4.89 -70.14
CA ARG A 1 -36.75 -4.23 -69.17
C ARG A 1 -37.44 -2.93 -68.77
N PRO A 2 -37.63 -2.57 -67.48
CA PRO A 2 -37.09 -3.07 -66.21
C PRO A 2 -38.16 -3.96 -65.50
N SER A 3 -38.14 -4.36 -64.23
CA SER A 3 -37.44 -3.90 -63.04
C SER A 3 -37.36 -5.05 -62.02
N ASN A 4 -36.20 -5.14 -61.38
CA ASN A 4 -35.91 -6.00 -60.24
C ASN A 4 -36.94 -5.80 -59.12
N PHE A 5 -37.60 -6.89 -58.75
CA PHE A 5 -38.17 -7.04 -57.41
C PHE A 5 -37.02 -7.19 -56.42
N LYS A 6 -36.98 -6.34 -55.40
CA LYS A 6 -36.17 -6.56 -54.21
C LYS A 6 -37.10 -6.73 -53.03
N PRO A 7 -37.18 -7.92 -52.42
CA PRO A 7 -37.62 -8.07 -51.04
C PRO A 7 -36.41 -8.12 -50.10
N THR A 8 -36.59 -7.53 -48.92
CA THR A 8 -35.68 -7.49 -47.75
C THR A 8 -35.44 -8.90 -47.18
N PRO A 9 -34.37 -9.18 -46.37
CA PRO A 9 -34.25 -8.64 -45.00
C PRO A 9 -32.82 -8.39 -44.43
N ALA A 10 -32.82 -7.55 -43.39
CA ALA A 10 -32.01 -7.42 -42.17
C ALA A 10 -30.49 -7.74 -42.08
N THR A 11 -29.84 -6.82 -41.34
CA THR A 11 -28.65 -6.95 -40.47
C THR A 11 -27.33 -6.47 -41.05
N LYS A 12 -26.74 -5.40 -40.49
CA LYS A 12 -25.62 -5.44 -39.52
C LYS A 12 -24.97 -4.04 -39.37
N THR A 13 -24.46 -3.75 -38.17
CA THR A 13 -23.33 -2.84 -37.83
C THR A 13 -23.56 -1.35 -38.16
N ALA A 14 -23.85 -0.50 -37.17
CA ALA A 14 -22.87 0.12 -36.26
C ALA A 14 -21.75 0.83 -37.02
N GLU A 15 -21.92 2.15 -37.18
CA GLU A 15 -20.90 3.16 -37.43
C GLU A 15 -21.65 4.50 -37.45
N THR A 16 -21.62 5.20 -36.33
CA THR A 16 -21.87 6.65 -36.30
C THR A 16 -20.70 7.26 -35.56
N ASP A 17 -19.87 7.92 -36.35
CA ASP A 17 -18.93 8.98 -35.99
C ASP A 17 -19.30 9.69 -34.69
N LEU A 18 -18.38 9.65 -33.73
CA LEU A 18 -18.44 10.41 -32.47
C LEU A 18 -17.37 11.51 -32.45
N GLU A 19 -16.93 11.99 -33.61
CA GLU A 19 -15.93 13.06 -33.73
C GLU A 19 -16.50 14.47 -33.59
N ASP A 20 -17.77 14.63 -33.20
CA ASP A 20 -18.41 15.94 -32.97
C ASP A 20 -19.01 16.11 -31.56
N ILE A 21 -18.40 15.51 -30.52
CA ILE A 21 -18.77 15.80 -29.11
C ILE A 21 -17.50 15.89 -28.24
N LEU A 22 -16.51 16.66 -28.70
CA LEU A 22 -15.28 16.92 -27.93
C LEU A 22 -15.10 18.38 -27.52
N GLN A 23 -16.17 19.17 -27.50
CA GLN A 23 -16.18 20.45 -26.81
C GLN A 23 -17.34 20.52 -25.82
N GLU A 24 -16.92 20.67 -24.57
CA GLU A 24 -17.71 20.89 -23.37
C GLU A 24 -18.23 19.64 -22.65
N VAL A 25 -17.74 19.50 -21.42
CA VAL A 25 -18.23 18.63 -20.32
C VAL A 25 -17.70 17.18 -20.31
N MET A 26 -16.53 17.01 -19.66
CA MET A 26 -15.94 15.75 -19.10
C MET A 26 -15.54 14.67 -20.13
N PRO A 27 -14.28 14.15 -20.14
CA PRO A 27 -13.97 12.98 -19.29
C PRO A 27 -12.46 12.66 -19.06
N SER A 28 -12.12 12.19 -17.86
CA SER A 28 -10.96 11.33 -17.55
C SER A 28 -11.23 10.86 -16.10
N GLU A 29 -11.46 9.61 -15.69
CA GLU A 29 -11.23 8.27 -16.22
C GLU A 29 -12.25 7.35 -15.52
N ILE A 30 -13.03 6.58 -16.28
CA ILE A 30 -13.89 5.49 -15.73
C ILE A 30 -13.14 4.16 -15.87
N LEU A 31 -11.85 4.15 -15.53
CA LEU A 31 -10.97 2.99 -15.61
C LEU A 31 -9.99 2.98 -14.43
N GLU A 32 -10.47 2.94 -13.19
CA GLU A 32 -9.77 2.29 -12.06
C GLU A 32 -10.81 1.92 -11.00
N ALA A 33 -11.68 0.96 -11.33
CA ALA A 33 -12.39 0.20 -10.30
C ALA A 33 -11.33 -0.61 -9.51
N SER A 34 -11.12 -0.21 -8.26
CA SER A 34 -10.24 -0.81 -7.24
C SER A 34 -8.83 -0.20 -7.05
N LYS A 35 -8.75 1.12 -6.92
CA LYS A 35 -7.92 1.71 -5.85
C LYS A 35 -8.83 2.47 -4.90
N ALA A 36 -9.17 1.85 -3.78
CA ALA A 36 -9.81 2.56 -2.68
C ALA A 36 -8.89 3.72 -2.29
N LYS A 37 -9.30 4.95 -2.61
CA LYS A 37 -8.64 6.17 -2.13
C LYS A 37 -8.49 6.03 -0.61
N PRO A 38 -7.29 6.22 -0.02
CA PRO A 38 -7.11 6.04 1.41
C PRO A 38 -8.17 6.87 2.13
N ALA A 39 -9.01 6.23 2.92
CA ALA A 39 -9.98 6.93 3.74
C ALA A 39 -9.20 7.98 4.53
N LYS A 40 -9.64 9.25 4.48
CA LYS A 40 -9.01 10.32 5.25
C LYS A 40 -8.94 9.88 6.71
N LYS A 41 -7.72 9.73 7.24
CA LYS A 41 -7.48 9.36 8.64
C LYS A 41 -8.23 10.36 9.51
N SER A 42 -9.22 9.89 10.26
CA SER A 42 -10.08 10.74 11.10
C SER A 42 -9.48 10.90 12.49
N GLY A 43 -9.75 12.05 13.12
CA GLY A 43 -9.22 12.37 14.45
C GLY A 43 -7.86 13.06 14.46
N PRO A 44 -7.39 13.50 15.64
CA PRO A 44 -6.08 14.12 15.80
C PRO A 44 -4.96 13.13 15.46
N PRO A 45 -3.85 13.58 14.87
CA PRO A 45 -2.72 12.71 14.56
C PRO A 45 -2.11 12.10 15.83
N LEU A 46 -1.36 11.01 15.67
CA LEU A 46 -0.48 10.55 16.74
C LEU A 46 0.49 11.67 17.12
N THR A 47 0.71 11.84 18.42
CA THR A 47 1.75 12.72 18.94
C THR A 47 3.13 12.13 18.61
N GLY A 48 4.18 12.97 18.68
CA GLY A 48 5.55 12.51 18.50
C GLY A 48 5.91 11.39 19.47
N GLY A 49 5.58 11.55 20.76
CA GLY A 49 5.83 10.53 21.78
C GLY A 49 5.12 9.20 21.52
N GLU A 50 3.88 9.21 21.04
CA GLU A 50 3.15 7.97 20.69
C GLU A 50 3.78 7.28 19.47
N THR A 51 4.17 8.05 18.46
CA THR A 51 4.84 7.53 17.25
C THR A 51 6.21 6.95 17.60
N ASP A 52 6.97 7.63 18.45
CA ASP A 52 8.30 7.21 18.89
C ASP A 52 8.21 5.96 19.79
N ALA A 53 7.23 5.89 20.69
CA ALA A 53 6.97 4.71 21.50
C ALA A 53 6.65 3.49 20.63
N PHE A 54 5.82 3.68 19.60
CA PHE A 54 5.53 2.62 18.63
C PHE A 54 6.78 2.21 17.83
N ARG A 55 7.53 3.17 17.29
CA ARG A 55 8.80 2.90 16.59
C ARG A 55 9.78 2.14 17.48
N ASN A 56 9.87 2.50 18.76
CA ASN A 56 10.73 1.83 19.75
C ASN A 56 10.28 0.39 20.01
N GLN A 57 8.98 0.15 20.18
CA GLN A 57 8.45 -1.21 20.33
C GLN A 57 8.78 -2.08 19.11
N VAL A 58 8.58 -1.59 17.89
CA VAL A 58 8.87 -2.37 16.66
C VAL A 58 10.38 -2.65 16.54
N SER A 59 11.20 -1.63 16.76
CA SER A 59 12.65 -1.72 16.58
C SER A 59 13.36 -2.62 17.59
N ASN A 60 12.80 -2.85 18.78
CA ASN A 60 13.35 -3.78 19.77
C ASN A 60 13.50 -5.23 19.27
N CYS A 61 12.69 -5.67 18.30
CA CYS A 61 12.77 -7.02 17.74
C CYS A 61 13.45 -7.07 16.38
N TRP A 62 13.88 -5.92 15.89
CA TRP A 62 14.45 -5.81 14.58
C TRP A 62 15.94 -6.14 14.64
N SER A 63 16.31 -7.22 13.97
CA SER A 63 17.70 -7.65 13.80
C SER A 63 18.11 -7.52 12.34
N VAL A 64 19.24 -6.86 12.10
CA VAL A 64 19.92 -6.82 10.79
C VAL A 64 21.18 -7.65 10.85
N ASN A 65 21.33 -8.54 9.88
CA ASN A 65 22.60 -9.24 9.69
C ASN A 65 23.57 -8.30 8.96
N VAL A 66 24.45 -7.63 9.71
CA VAL A 66 25.40 -6.62 9.21
C VAL A 66 26.35 -7.12 8.13
N GLY A 67 26.58 -8.43 8.02
CA GLY A 67 27.39 -9.03 6.94
C GLY A 67 26.61 -9.29 5.65
N SER A 68 25.29 -9.12 5.65
CA SER A 68 24.43 -9.33 4.49
C SER A 68 24.33 -8.05 3.64
N ARG A 69 24.20 -8.21 2.32
CA ARG A 69 23.88 -7.09 1.41
C ARG A 69 22.55 -6.40 1.76
N ALA A 70 21.61 -7.15 2.35
CA ALA A 70 20.35 -6.61 2.87
C ALA A 70 20.54 -5.55 3.97
N ALA A 71 21.69 -5.53 4.65
CA ALA A 71 22.01 -4.50 5.62
C ALA A 71 22.29 -3.11 5.02
N ASN A 72 22.31 -3.00 3.69
CA ASN A 72 22.47 -1.75 2.94
C ASN A 72 21.18 -1.33 2.22
N VAL A 73 20.08 -2.04 2.45
CA VAL A 73 18.79 -1.77 1.81
C VAL A 73 17.81 -1.25 2.85
N THR A 74 17.15 -0.16 2.49
CA THR A 74 16.06 0.39 3.26
C THR A 74 14.75 -0.06 2.63
N VAL A 75 13.86 -0.71 3.38
CA VAL A 75 12.56 -1.18 2.86
C VAL A 75 11.41 -0.46 3.55
N THR A 76 10.35 -0.12 2.82
CA THR A 76 9.13 0.44 3.39
C THR A 76 8.07 -0.65 3.41
N ILE A 77 7.55 -0.94 4.59
CA ILE A 77 6.57 -2.00 4.83
C ILE A 77 5.24 -1.35 5.20
N ALA A 78 4.20 -1.61 4.43
CA ALA A 78 2.84 -1.27 4.80
C ALA A 78 2.20 -2.44 5.53
N MET A 79 1.33 -2.11 6.49
CA MET A 79 0.56 -3.10 7.23
C MET A 79 -0.74 -2.53 7.75
N GLU A 80 -1.68 -3.45 7.98
CA GLU A 80 -2.93 -3.18 8.67
C GLU A 80 -2.87 -3.68 10.11
N MET A 81 -3.44 -2.89 11.02
CA MET A 81 -3.52 -3.18 12.44
C MET A 81 -4.97 -3.31 12.88
N GLN A 82 -5.21 -4.17 13.86
CA GLN A 82 -6.49 -4.35 14.53
C GLN A 82 -6.62 -3.38 15.71
N PRO A 83 -7.85 -3.06 16.18
CA PRO A 83 -8.07 -2.16 17.32
C PRO A 83 -7.45 -2.62 18.65
N ASP A 84 -7.06 -3.89 18.75
CA ASP A 84 -6.32 -4.45 19.88
C ASP A 84 -4.80 -4.21 19.80
N GLY A 85 -4.33 -3.49 18.77
CA GLY A 85 -2.92 -3.19 18.55
C GLY A 85 -2.14 -4.32 17.87
N LYS A 86 -2.80 -5.40 17.43
CA LYS A 86 -2.15 -6.50 16.70
C LYS A 86 -2.12 -6.24 15.20
N VAL A 87 -1.09 -6.78 14.54
CA VAL A 87 -0.91 -6.69 13.09
C VAL A 87 -1.65 -7.83 12.41
N VAL A 88 -2.35 -7.52 11.31
CA VAL A 88 -2.92 -8.54 10.43
C VAL A 88 -1.78 -9.15 9.61
N ALA A 89 -1.34 -10.37 9.94
CA ALA A 89 -0.12 -10.94 9.38
C ALA A 89 -0.12 -11.13 7.85
N SER A 90 -1.30 -11.17 7.23
CA SER A 90 -1.50 -11.26 5.78
C SER A 90 -1.49 -9.92 5.05
N SER A 91 -1.59 -8.79 5.76
CA SER A 91 -1.59 -7.45 5.14
C SER A 91 -0.19 -6.83 5.01
N LEU A 92 0.83 -7.50 5.55
CA LEU A 92 2.22 -7.05 5.49
C LEU A 92 2.73 -7.14 4.04
N GLU A 93 3.02 -5.98 3.47
CA GLU A 93 3.51 -5.87 2.10
C GLU A 93 4.67 -4.86 1.98
N MET A 94 5.55 -5.08 1.01
CA MET A 94 6.61 -4.14 0.70
C MET A 94 6.09 -3.13 -0.31
N VAL A 95 6.00 -1.87 0.09
CA VAL A 95 5.50 -0.77 -0.77
C VAL A 95 6.63 0.01 -1.45
N GLY A 96 7.87 -0.20 -1.00
CA GLY A 96 9.05 0.39 -1.63
C GLY A 96 10.35 -0.10 -1.01
N PHE A 97 11.45 0.15 -1.70
CA PHE A 97 12.79 -0.02 -1.16
C PHE A 97 13.77 0.95 -1.82
N GLU A 98 14.84 1.26 -1.10
CA GLU A 98 15.92 2.15 -1.52
C GLU A 98 17.27 1.44 -1.27
N GLY A 99 18.14 1.48 -2.27
CA GLY A 99 19.44 0.81 -2.22
C GLY A 99 19.39 -0.69 -2.55
N GLY A 100 20.56 -1.26 -2.88
CA GLY A 100 20.70 -2.67 -3.26
C GLY A 100 19.87 -3.07 -4.48
N ASN A 101 19.52 -4.36 -4.56
CA ASN A 101 18.65 -4.92 -5.60
C ASN A 101 17.39 -5.57 -4.99
N GLN A 102 16.47 -6.01 -5.83
CA GLN A 102 15.21 -6.64 -5.41
C GLN A 102 15.42 -7.85 -4.49
N SER A 103 16.45 -8.67 -4.73
CA SER A 103 16.73 -9.85 -3.89
C SER A 103 17.15 -9.44 -2.49
N ASP A 104 18.00 -8.43 -2.36
CA ASP A 104 18.44 -7.88 -1.09
C ASP A 104 17.26 -7.22 -0.33
N ALA A 105 16.40 -6.50 -1.06
CA ALA A 105 15.16 -5.93 -0.53
C ALA A 105 14.20 -7.00 -0.01
N ASN A 106 14.02 -8.11 -0.72
CA ASN A 106 13.18 -9.23 -0.27
C ASN A 106 13.70 -9.82 1.05
N VAL A 107 15.01 -9.94 1.23
CA VAL A 107 15.61 -10.42 2.48
C VAL A 107 15.37 -9.42 3.62
N ALA A 108 15.57 -8.12 3.38
CA ALA A 108 15.29 -7.07 4.36
C ALA A 108 13.80 -7.03 4.74
N PHE A 109 12.89 -7.15 3.77
CA PHE A 109 11.46 -7.23 4.00
C PHE A 109 11.07 -8.40 4.90
N GLN A 110 11.60 -9.60 4.64
CA GLN A 110 11.30 -10.77 5.48
C GLN A 110 11.84 -10.60 6.91
N ALA A 111 12.99 -9.94 7.08
CA ALA A 111 13.51 -9.59 8.39
C ALA A 111 12.59 -8.59 9.12
N GLY A 112 12.13 -7.54 8.44
CA GLY A 112 11.16 -6.56 8.98
C GLY A 112 9.83 -7.16 9.34
N ARG A 113 9.25 -7.97 8.44
CA ARG A 113 8.01 -8.70 8.68
C ARG A 113 8.09 -9.56 9.96
N ARG A 114 9.21 -10.28 10.13
CA ARG A 114 9.45 -11.10 11.34
C ARG A 114 9.58 -10.23 12.59
N ALA A 115 10.28 -9.09 12.51
CA ALA A 115 10.48 -8.18 13.63
C ALA A 115 9.13 -7.63 14.13
N ILE A 116 8.29 -7.13 13.22
CA ILE A 116 6.95 -6.62 13.51
C ILE A 116 6.12 -7.70 14.23
N LEU A 117 6.01 -8.88 13.63
CA LEU A 117 5.20 -9.97 14.20
C LEU A 117 5.76 -10.52 15.52
N ARG A 118 7.07 -10.43 15.74
CA ARG A 118 7.70 -10.86 17.00
C ARG A 118 7.48 -9.84 18.12
N CYS A 119 7.53 -8.55 17.82
CA CYS A 119 7.44 -7.50 18.83
C CYS A 119 6.02 -7.13 19.23
N GLN A 120 5.03 -7.42 18.39
CA GLN A 120 3.63 -7.13 18.74
C GLN A 120 3.21 -7.79 20.06
N LYS A 121 3.72 -8.99 20.42
CA LYS A 121 3.29 -9.75 21.62
C LYS A 121 1.76 -9.80 21.75
N ASP A 122 1.19 -9.13 22.76
CA ASP A 122 -0.25 -9.02 23.01
C ASP A 122 -0.93 -7.85 22.27
N GLY A 123 -0.14 -6.96 21.66
CA GLY A 123 -0.54 -5.77 20.93
C GLY A 123 0.47 -4.64 21.15
N TYR A 124 0.59 -3.71 20.19
CA TYR A 124 1.34 -2.48 20.38
C TYR A 124 0.58 -1.49 21.26
N ASP A 125 1.32 -0.77 22.11
CA ASP A 125 0.75 0.28 22.95
C ASP A 125 0.44 1.54 22.13
N LEU A 126 -0.79 1.61 21.61
CA LEU A 126 -1.30 2.70 20.79
C LEU A 126 -2.66 3.19 21.33
N PRO A 127 -2.92 4.50 21.30
CA PRO A 127 -4.18 5.10 21.76
C PRO A 127 -5.36 4.65 20.89
N LYS A 128 -6.33 3.95 21.50
CA LYS A 128 -7.50 3.39 20.81
C LYS A 128 -8.43 4.46 20.24
N ASP A 129 -8.50 5.62 20.88
CA ASP A 129 -9.25 6.80 20.42
C ASP A 129 -8.72 7.36 19.09
N LYS A 130 -7.49 6.99 18.70
CA LYS A 130 -6.85 7.41 17.44
C LYS A 130 -6.68 6.26 16.45
N TYR A 131 -7.46 5.19 16.56
CA TYR A 131 -7.33 4.00 15.71
C TYR A 131 -7.29 4.32 14.21
N ASP A 132 -8.10 5.26 13.74
CA ASP A 132 -8.09 5.68 12.33
C ASP A 132 -6.75 6.26 11.85
N GLN A 133 -5.87 6.69 12.77
CA GLN A 133 -4.53 7.17 12.45
C GLN A 133 -3.54 6.04 12.19
N TRP A 134 -3.71 4.89 12.86
CA TRP A 134 -2.74 3.80 12.90
C TRP A 134 -3.29 2.43 12.47
N ARG A 135 -4.55 2.34 12.03
CA ARG A 135 -5.09 1.15 11.37
C ARG A 135 -4.33 0.75 10.10
N ASN A 136 -3.75 1.73 9.41
CA ASN A 136 -2.92 1.57 8.22
C ASN A 136 -1.62 2.36 8.44
N VAL A 137 -0.51 1.65 8.60
CA VAL A 137 0.80 2.23 8.94
C VAL A 137 1.85 1.76 7.94
N GLU A 138 2.72 2.68 7.57
CA GLU A 138 3.93 2.41 6.81
C GLU A 138 5.14 2.58 7.71
N ILE A 139 6.01 1.59 7.76
CA ILE A 139 7.26 1.63 8.52
C ILE A 139 8.42 1.58 7.56
N LYS A 140 9.28 2.61 7.62
CA LYS A 140 10.56 2.63 6.93
C LYS A 140 11.61 1.89 7.75
N PHE A 141 12.07 0.78 7.18
CA PHE A 141 13.08 -0.09 7.70
C PHE A 141 14.47 0.40 7.25
N ASP A 142 15.07 1.37 7.94
CA ASP A 142 16.40 1.92 7.63
C ASP A 142 17.52 1.29 8.48
N PRO A 143 18.48 0.56 7.87
CA PRO A 143 19.66 0.01 8.55
C PRO A 143 20.54 1.01 9.29
N SER A 144 20.66 2.24 8.78
CA SER A 144 21.53 3.27 9.36
C SER A 144 21.01 3.76 10.72
N GLU A 145 19.68 3.85 10.87
CA GLU A 145 19.00 4.25 12.10
C GLU A 145 19.06 3.18 13.21
N MET A 146 19.40 1.94 12.85
CA MET A 146 19.56 0.87 13.83
C MET A 146 20.98 0.68 14.31
N ARG A 147 21.98 0.97 13.45
CA ARG A 147 23.39 0.88 13.84
C ARG A 147 23.77 1.92 14.92
N LYS A 148 22.98 2.98 15.07
CA LYS A 148 23.20 4.06 16.03
C LYS A 148 22.62 3.78 17.43
N ARG A 149 22.09 2.59 17.67
CA ARG A 149 21.43 2.19 18.92
C ARG A 149 22.32 1.37 19.82
#